data_AF-A0A8F5C2I6-F1
#
_entry.id   AF-A0A8F5C2I6-F1
#
_cell.length_a   1.000
_cell.length_b   1.000
_cell.length_c   1.000
_cell.angle_alpha   90.00
_cell.angle_beta   90.00
_cell.angle_gamma   90.00
#
_symmetry.space_group_name_H-M   'P 1'
#
loop_
_entity.id
_entity.type
_entity.pdbx_description
1 polymer ?
#
loop_
_entity_poly.entity_id
_entity_poly.type
_entity_poly.pdbx_seq_one_letter_code
_entity_poly.pdbx_strand_id
1 'polypeptide(L)'
;MSQISAELAIKATIAFLGYSFPETHEIRKLLSVLSTVAMTEEITNFVREKRGELIVLEDASQRGQYFTYGLNKEDAEVCLNTAKEIINLVKRIWGDKWCSD
;
A
#
# COMPACT_ATOMS: atom_id res chain seq x y z
N MET A 1 9.37 -7.58 -2.46
CA MET A 1 9.73 -6.26 -3.04
C MET A 1 8.50 -5.37 -3.21
N SER A 2 7.44 -5.83 -3.88
CA SER A 2 6.21 -5.04 -4.11
C SER A 2 5.53 -4.50 -2.84
N GLN A 3 5.49 -5.28 -1.76
CA GLN A 3 4.94 -4.83 -0.47
C GLN A 3 5.73 -3.67 0.11
N ILE A 4 7.07 -3.77 0.17
CA ILE A 4 7.95 -2.72 0.70
C ILE A 4 7.78 -1.43 -0.10
N SER A 5 7.68 -1.52 -1.44
CA SER A 5 7.43 -0.35 -2.28
C SER A 5 6.09 0.33 -1.97
N ALA A 6 5.02 -0.44 -1.79
CA ALA A 6 3.71 0.09 -1.42
C ALA A 6 3.73 0.71 -0.02
N GLU A 7 4.35 0.04 0.95
CA GLU A 7 4.51 0.51 2.32
C GLU A 7 5.24 1.86 2.37
N LEU A 8 6.38 1.96 1.69
CA LEU A 8 7.20 3.17 1.67
C LEU A 8 6.45 4.34 1.03
N ALA A 9 5.71 4.10 -0.06
CA ALA A 9 4.89 5.11 -0.71
C ALA A 9 3.81 5.67 0.23
N ILE A 10 3.12 4.79 0.98
CA ILE A 10 2.09 5.22 1.94
C ILE A 10 2.71 6.01 3.10
N LYS A 11 3.81 5.50 3.69
CA LYS A 11 4.51 6.18 4.79
C LYS A 11 5.04 7.55 4.39
N ALA A 12 5.67 7.65 3.23
CA ALA A 12 6.14 8.91 2.67
C ALA A 12 4.98 9.91 2.52
N THR A 13 3.80 9.43 2.15
CA THR A 13 2.61 10.27 1.97
C THR A 13 2.07 10.80 3.28
N ILE A 14 1.97 9.95 4.30
CA ILE A 14 1.57 10.38 5.65
C ILE A 14 2.55 11.43 6.18
N ALA A 15 3.86 11.19 6.01
CA ALA A 15 4.90 12.14 6.39
C ALA A 15 4.81 13.46 5.61
N PHE A 16 4.55 13.39 4.31
CA PHE A 16 4.38 14.56 3.45
C PHE A 16 3.20 15.43 3.87
N LEU A 17 2.11 14.82 4.32
CA LEU A 17 0.95 15.53 4.86
C LEU A 17 1.23 16.16 6.24
N GLY A 18 2.43 15.96 6.81
CA GLY A 18 2.85 16.53 8.10
C GLY A 18 2.55 15.65 9.32
N TYR A 19 2.24 14.38 9.12
CA TYR A 19 1.84 13.46 10.19
C TYR A 19 2.88 12.34 10.40
N SER A 20 2.97 11.84 11.63
CA SER A 20 3.74 10.62 11.92
C SER A 20 2.95 9.38 11.51
N PHE A 21 3.61 8.41 10.89
CA PHE A 21 3.03 7.09 10.62
C PHE A 21 3.37 6.09 11.73
N PRO A 22 2.52 5.08 11.98
CA PRO A 22 2.84 4.01 12.93
C PRO A 22 4.02 3.15 12.43
N GLU A 23 4.85 2.67 13.36
CA GLU A 23 5.91 1.68 13.08
C GLU A 23 5.30 0.29 12.85
N THR A 24 4.67 0.11 11.70
CA THR A 24 4.09 -1.16 11.25
C THR A 24 4.40 -1.40 9.77
N HIS A 25 4.38 -2.67 9.37
CA HIS A 25 4.47 -3.13 7.98
C HIS A 25 3.10 -3.53 7.40
N GLU A 26 2.03 -3.36 8.18
CA GLU A 26 0.65 -3.64 7.78
C GLU A 26 0.12 -2.54 6.86
N ILE A 27 0.09 -2.82 5.55
CA ILE A 27 -0.38 -1.90 4.52
C ILE A 27 -1.80 -1.39 4.80
N ARG A 28 -2.73 -2.26 5.18
CA ARG A 28 -4.13 -1.93 5.48
C ARG A 28 -4.24 -0.95 6.65
N LYS A 29 -3.40 -1.12 7.67
CA LYS A 29 -3.34 -0.19 8.81
C LYS A 29 -2.78 1.16 8.39
N LEU A 30 -1.72 1.17 7.58
CA LEU A 30 -1.16 2.39 7.01
C LEU A 30 -2.17 3.12 6.11
N LEU A 31 -2.91 2.41 5.26
CA LEU A 31 -3.98 2.97 4.44
C LEU A 31 -5.13 3.55 5.27
N SER A 32 -5.49 2.91 6.39
CA SER A 32 -6.50 3.44 7.31
C SER A 32 -6.06 4.75 7.98
N VAL A 33 -4.77 4.88 8.31
CA VAL A 33 -4.23 6.15 8.83
C VAL A 33 -4.25 7.19 7.71
N LEU A 34 -3.81 6.82 6.51
CA LEU A 34 -3.80 7.72 5.38
C LEU A 34 -5.20 8.22 5.01
N SER A 35 -6.24 7.37 5.03
CA SER A 35 -7.63 7.81 4.78
C SER A 35 -8.11 8.83 5.80
N THR A 36 -7.72 8.66 7.06
CA THR A 36 -8.06 9.59 8.14
C THR A 36 -7.37 10.94 7.92
N VAL A 37 -6.09 10.92 7.57
CA VAL A 37 -5.26 12.12 7.42
C VAL A 37 -5.57 12.87 6.12
N ALA A 38 -5.76 12.18 5.01
CA ALA A 38 -6.09 12.77 3.72
C ALA A 38 -7.57 13.17 3.60
N MET A 39 -8.40 12.84 4.60
CA MET A 39 -9.84 13.16 4.69
C MET A 39 -10.61 12.79 3.40
N THR A 40 -10.28 11.65 2.79
CA THR A 40 -10.90 11.18 1.54
C THR A 40 -11.50 9.78 1.69
N GLU A 41 -12.74 9.63 1.22
CA GLU A 41 -13.41 8.32 1.16
C GLU A 41 -12.83 7.41 0.07
N GLU A 42 -12.07 7.96 -0.88
CA GLU A 42 -11.47 7.19 -1.97
C GLU A 42 -10.58 6.07 -1.46
N ILE A 43 -9.78 6.35 -0.43
CA ILE A 43 -8.86 5.37 0.18
C ILE A 43 -9.65 4.31 0.94
N THR A 44 -10.71 4.72 1.63
CA THR A 44 -11.61 3.80 2.35
C THR A 44 -12.32 2.85 1.39
N ASN A 45 -12.81 3.37 0.26
CA ASN A 45 -13.45 2.58 -0.79
C ASN A 45 -12.44 1.62 -1.44
N PHE A 46 -11.24 2.10 -1.74
CA PHE A 46 -10.17 1.26 -2.27
C PHE A 46 -9.83 0.08 -1.34
N VAL A 47 -9.66 0.33 -0.04
CA VAL A 47 -9.38 -0.72 0.96
C VAL A 47 -10.53 -1.73 1.04
N ARG A 48 -11.78 -1.27 0.91
CA ARG A 48 -12.96 -2.15 0.94
C ARG A 48 -13.04 -3.03 -0.30
N GLU A 49 -12.83 -2.45 -1.48
CA GLU A 49 -12.91 -3.14 -2.77
C GLU A 49 -11.77 -4.13 -2.99
N LYS A 50 -10.55 -3.77 -2.56
CA LYS A 50 -9.33 -4.55 -2.79
C LYS A 50 -8.90 -5.37 -1.57
N ARG A 51 -9.83 -5.66 -0.66
CA ARG A 51 -9.51 -6.28 0.64
C ARG A 51 -8.79 -7.63 0.48
N GLY A 52 -9.21 -8.46 -0.48
CA GLY A 52 -8.61 -9.77 -0.72
C GLY A 52 -7.17 -9.64 -1.21
N GLU A 53 -6.95 -8.79 -2.20
CA GLU A 53 -5.64 -8.55 -2.81
C GLU A 53 -4.67 -7.88 -1.83
N LEU A 54 -5.16 -6.99 -0.96
CA LEU A 54 -4.35 -6.39 0.10
C LEU A 54 -3.87 -7.42 1.13
N ILE A 55 -4.69 -8.44 1.44
CA ILE A 55 -4.26 -9.55 2.31
C ILE A 55 -3.15 -10.34 1.63
N VAL A 56 -3.31 -10.69 0.35
CA VAL A 56 -2.27 -11.39 -0.41
C VAL A 56 -0.98 -10.57 -0.45
N LEU A 57 -1.06 -9.26 -0.68
CA LEU A 57 0.10 -8.37 -0.72
C LEU A 57 0.81 -8.24 0.63
N GLU A 58 0.08 -8.17 1.74
CA GLU A 58 0.68 -8.13 3.09
C GLU A 58 1.34 -9.45 3.47
N ASP A 59 0.69 -10.56 3.12
CA ASP A 59 1.20 -11.90 3.42
C ASP A 59 2.38 -12.26 2.51
N ALA A 60 2.55 -11.60 1.36
CA ALA A 60 3.57 -11.92 0.37
C ALA A 60 5.01 -11.80 0.91
N SER A 61 5.32 -10.84 1.80
CA SER A 61 6.67 -10.81 2.40
C SER A 61 6.89 -11.92 3.42
N GLN A 62 5.87 -12.28 4.20
CA GLN A 62 5.98 -13.42 5.13
C GLN A 62 6.09 -14.74 4.35
N ARG A 63 5.25 -14.92 3.32
CA ARG A 63 5.23 -16.09 2.43
C ARG A 63 6.51 -16.26 1.64
N GLY A 64 6.99 -15.19 1.01
CA GLY A 64 8.20 -15.23 0.20
C GLY A 64 9.50 -15.46 0.98
N GLN A 65 9.53 -15.13 2.28
CA GLN A 65 10.72 -15.27 3.11
C GLN A 65 10.71 -16.54 3.99
N TYR A 66 9.53 -17.03 4.40
CA TYR A 66 9.43 -18.06 5.44
C TYR A 66 8.62 -19.31 5.06
N PHE A 67 7.86 -19.32 3.96
CA PHE A 67 7.03 -20.47 3.60
C PHE A 67 7.63 -21.30 2.45
N THR A 68 7.60 -22.62 2.62
CA THR A 68 8.10 -23.62 1.66
C THR A 68 7.21 -23.77 0.42
N TYR A 69 5.95 -23.35 0.50
CA TYR A 69 5.08 -23.17 -0.67
C TYR A 69 5.29 -21.75 -1.20
N GLY A 70 6.06 -21.63 -2.28
CA GLY A 70 6.37 -20.34 -2.90
C GLY A 70 5.12 -19.62 -3.42
N LEU A 71 5.23 -18.29 -3.54
CA LEU A 71 4.28 -17.49 -4.32
C LEU A 71 4.18 -18.09 -5.73
N ASN A 72 2.96 -18.45 -6.15
CA ASN A 72 2.74 -18.84 -7.53
C ASN A 72 2.74 -17.58 -8.43
N LYS A 73 2.75 -17.77 -9.74
CA LYS A 73 2.78 -16.65 -10.70
C LYS A 73 1.57 -15.72 -10.55
N GLU A 74 0.39 -16.28 -10.27
CA GLU A 74 -0.86 -15.53 -10.11
C GLU A 74 -0.81 -14.61 -8.89
N ASP A 75 -0.36 -15.13 -7.75
CA ASP A 75 -0.17 -14.37 -6.50
C ASP A 75 0.84 -13.23 -6.72
N ALA A 76 1.92 -13.49 -7.47
CA ALA A 76 2.92 -12.48 -7.79
C ALA A 76 2.36 -11.36 -8.68
N GLU A 77 1.53 -11.72 -9.67
CA GLU A 77 0.83 -10.76 -10.52
C GLU A 77 -0.17 -9.92 -9.73
N VAL A 78 -0.95 -10.54 -8.83
CA VAL A 78 -1.85 -9.83 -7.90
C VAL A 78 -1.04 -8.83 -7.08
N CYS A 79 0.04 -9.26 -6.44
CA CYS A 79 0.88 -8.38 -5.63
C CYS A 79 1.43 -7.19 -6.42
N LEU A 80 1.91 -7.43 -7.64
CA LEU A 80 2.45 -6.37 -8.49
C LEU A 80 1.36 -5.36 -8.91
N ASN A 81 0.20 -5.85 -9.29
CA ASN A 81 -0.91 -5.01 -9.73
C ASN A 81 -1.47 -4.18 -8.57
N THR A 82 -1.67 -4.79 -7.40
CA THR A 82 -2.12 -4.08 -6.19
C THR A 82 -1.12 -3.01 -5.76
N ALA A 83 0.18 -3.29 -5.80
CA ALA A 83 1.20 -2.29 -5.49
C ALA A 83 1.16 -1.09 -6.46
N LYS A 84 0.95 -1.34 -7.76
CA LYS A 84 0.78 -0.27 -8.75
C LYS A 84 -0.48 0.57 -8.50
N GLU A 85 -1.59 -0.08 -8.17
CA GLU A 85 -2.84 0.60 -7.83
C GLU A 85 -2.67 1.50 -6.60
N ILE A 86 -1.98 1.03 -5.55
CA ILE A 86 -1.65 1.84 -4.37
C ILE A 86 -0.80 3.05 -4.77
N ILE A 87 0.25 2.87 -5.58
CA ILE A 87 1.08 3.98 -6.03
C ILE A 87 0.25 5.01 -6.82
N ASN A 88 -0.66 4.57 -7.67
CA ASN A 88 -1.54 5.46 -8.43
C ASN A 88 -2.55 6.18 -7.53
N LEU A 89 -3.08 5.52 -6.50
CA LEU A 89 -3.90 6.16 -5.48
C LEU A 89 -3.13 7.26 -4.77
N VAL A 90 -1.91 6.96 -4.33
CA VAL A 90 -1.05 7.92 -3.65
C VAL A 90 -0.67 9.10 -4.55
N LYS A 91 -0.33 8.85 -5.82
CA LYS A 91 -0.07 9.90 -6.82
C LYS A 91 -1.22 10.89 -6.93
N ARG A 92 -2.46 10.40 -6.93
CA ARG A 92 -3.65 11.25 -7.00
C ARG A 92 -3.81 12.12 -5.75
N ILE A 93 -3.42 11.62 -4.57
CA ILE A 93 -3.42 12.38 -3.32
C ILE A 93 -2.34 13.48 -3.34
N TRP A 94 -1.15 13.18 -3.87
CA TRP A 94 -0.08 14.18 -3.99
C TRP A 94 -0.35 15.23 -5.08
N GLY A 95 -1.11 14.88 -6.11
CA GLY A 95 -1.41 15.77 -7.24
C GLY A 95 -0.11 16.24 -7.92
N ASP A 96 0.00 17.55 -8.15
CA ASP A 96 1.15 18.18 -8.82
C ASP A 96 2.46 18.09 -8.02
N LYS A 97 2.40 17.75 -6.73
CA LYS A 97 3.57 17.67 -5.85
C LYS A 97 4.28 16.31 -5.94
N TRP A 98 3.83 15.42 -6.82
CA TRP A 98 4.41 14.09 -6.95
C TRP A 98 5.69 14.09 -7.78
N CYS A 99 6.82 13.84 -7.12
CA CYS A 99 8.15 13.86 -7.74
C CYS A 99 8.43 15.14 -8.53
N SER A 100 7.93 16.28 -8.04
CA SER A 100 8.29 17.60 -8.56
C SER A 100 9.76 17.89 -8.22
N ASP A 101 10.50 18.37 -9.22
CA ASP A 101 11.94 18.67 -9.19
C ASP A 101 12.35 19.63 -8.05
#